data_AF-A0A4U0GEB9-F1
#
_entry.id   AF-A0A4U0GEB9-F1
#
_cell.length_a   1.000
_cell.length_b   1.000
_cell.length_c   1.000
_cell.angle_alpha   90.00
_cell.angle_beta   90.00
_cell.angle_gamma   90.00
#
_symmetry.space_group_name_H-M   'P 1'
#
loop_
_entity.id
_entity.type
_entity.pdbx_description
1 polymer ?
#
loop_
_entity_poly.entity_id
_entity_poly.type
_entity_poly.pdbx_seq_one_letter_code
_entity_poly.pdbx_strand_id
1 'polypeptide(L)'
;MADATVFFVLDTDRTCKQVVRIDLLGFSKWTARTCTWRLDGEQLTLALQESAAPKSELETTAQVRLAEVTPDRLVISSEGETQLWARASELPPDFQVQLQAVSAR
;
A
#
# COMPACT_ATOMS: atom_id res chain seq x y z
N MET A 1 10.06 17.39 9.96
CA MET A 1 10.06 16.39 8.88
C MET A 1 8.96 15.39 9.18
N ALA A 2 8.21 14.99 8.17
CA ALA A 2 7.22 13.93 8.28
C ALA A 2 7.79 12.70 7.58
N ASP A 3 7.87 11.59 8.29
CA ASP A 3 8.27 10.32 7.69
C ASP A 3 7.01 9.50 7.43
N ALA A 4 6.89 8.92 6.24
CA ALA A 4 5.74 8.12 5.87
C ALA A 4 6.17 6.68 5.56
N THR A 5 5.51 5.71 6.18
CA THR A 5 5.65 4.30 5.85
C THR A 5 4.34 3.80 5.25
N VAL A 6 4.43 3.23 4.05
CA VAL A 6 3.29 2.66 3.34
C VAL A 6 3.38 1.14 3.38
N PHE A 7 2.29 0.51 3.80
CA PHE A 7 2.14 -0.92 3.87
C PHE A 7 1.03 -1.36 2.90
N PHE A 8 1.27 -2.43 2.16
CA PHE A 8 0.28 -3.06 1.30
C PHE A 8 0.07 -4.51 1.72
N VAL A 9 -1.19 -4.92 1.77
CA VAL A 9 -1.61 -6.32 1.82
C VAL A 9 -2.26 -6.65 0.49
N LEU A 10 -1.67 -7.56 -0.28
CA LEU A 10 -2.22 -8.03 -1.55
C LEU A 10 -2.91 -9.38 -1.32
N ASP A 11 -4.24 -9.39 -1.33
CA ASP A 11 -5.04 -10.58 -1.08
C ASP A 11 -5.21 -11.39 -2.38
N THR A 12 -5.41 -12.71 -2.26
CA THR A 12 -5.48 -13.63 -3.41
C THR A 12 -6.69 -13.41 -4.32
N ASP A 13 -7.70 -12.70 -3.84
CA ASP A 13 -8.94 -12.37 -4.55
C ASP A 13 -8.84 -11.08 -5.39
N ARG A 14 -7.61 -10.56 -5.60
CA ARG A 14 -7.32 -9.30 -6.30
C ARG A 14 -7.76 -8.04 -5.56
N THR A 15 -8.17 -8.17 -4.30
CA THR A 15 -8.31 -7.02 -3.40
C THR A 15 -6.98 -6.73 -2.71
N CYS A 16 -6.79 -5.49 -2.30
CA CYS A 16 -5.67 -5.10 -1.47
C CYS A 16 -6.08 -4.08 -0.42
N LYS A 17 -5.23 -3.94 0.60
CA LYS A 17 -5.39 -2.93 1.64
C LYS A 17 -4.10 -2.14 1.72
N GLN A 18 -4.24 -0.82 1.66
CA GLN A 18 -3.14 0.10 1.88
C GLN A 18 -3.31 0.71 3.26
N VAL A 19 -2.24 0.71 4.06
CA VAL A 19 -2.19 1.51 5.30
C VAL A 19 -0.97 2.40 5.24
N VAL A 20 -1.17 3.67 5.53
CA VAL A 20 -0.11 4.68 5.59
C VAL A 20 0.03 5.14 7.03
N ARG A 21 1.23 4.99 7.57
CA ARG A 21 1.65 5.62 8.83
C ARG A 21 2.43 6.89 8.48
N ILE A 22 2.01 8.02 9.04
CA ILE A 22 2.68 9.31 8.89
C ILE A 22 3.14 9.74 10.28
N ASP A 23 4.45 9.73 10.50
CA ASP A 23 5.08 10.20 11.72
C ASP A 23 5.37 11.70 11.61
N LEU A 24 4.75 12.47 12.50
CA LEU A 24 4.92 13.91 12.66
C LEU A 24 5.56 14.17 14.02
N LEU A 25 6.20 15.34 14.21
CA LEU A 25 6.87 15.67 15.47
C LEU A 25 5.90 15.54 16.66
N GLY A 26 6.07 14.48 17.45
CA GLY A 26 5.28 14.18 18.65
C GLY A 26 3.99 13.37 18.44
N PHE A 27 3.64 12.95 17.21
CA PHE A 27 2.45 12.13 16.97
C PHE A 27 2.51 11.33 15.66
N SER A 28 1.83 10.18 15.63
CA SER A 28 1.65 9.36 14.42
C SER A 28 0.19 9.41 13.95
N LYS A 29 -0.02 9.62 12.66
CA LYS A 29 -1.33 9.48 12.01
C LYS A 29 -1.36 8.22 11.16
N TRP A 30 -2.49 7.53 11.20
CA TRP A 30 -2.74 6.34 10.39
C TRP A 30 -3.89 6.60 9.43
N THR A 31 -3.74 6.15 8.19
CA THR A 31 -4.84 6.11 7.22
C THR A 31 -4.86 4.74 6.59
N ALA A 32 -6.04 4.21 6.31
CA ALA A 32 -6.20 2.90 5.71
C ALA A 32 -7.27 2.96 4.61
N ARG A 33 -7.02 2.28 3.50
CA ARG A 33 -7.83 2.30 2.27
C ARG A 33 -7.92 0.89 1.69
N THR A 34 -9.04 0.55 1.07
CA THR A 34 -9.13 -0.63 0.20
C THR A 34 -8.60 -0.27 -1.18
N CYS A 35 -8.15 -1.28 -1.91
CA CYS A 35 -7.69 -1.16 -3.28
C CYS A 35 -7.93 -2.48 -4.02
N THR A 36 -7.72 -2.46 -5.32
CA THR A 36 -7.57 -3.67 -6.12
C THR A 36 -6.17 -3.72 -6.68
N TRP A 37 -5.70 -4.93 -6.96
CA TRP A 37 -4.43 -5.13 -7.61
C TRP A 37 -4.54 -6.10 -8.78
N ARG A 38 -3.71 -5.86 -9.80
CA ARG A 38 -3.59 -6.73 -10.97
C ARG A 38 -2.13 -6.82 -11.39
N LEU A 39 -1.71 -8.01 -11.80
CA LEU A 39 -0.40 -8.25 -12.37
C LEU A 39 -0.55 -8.74 -13.81
N ASP A 40 -0.05 -7.98 -14.77
CA ASP A 40 -0.01 -8.33 -16.19
C ASP A 40 1.44 -8.41 -16.66
N GLY A 41 2.00 -9.62 -16.69
CA GLY A 41 3.44 -9.81 -16.93
C GLY A 41 4.27 -9.17 -15.82
N GLU A 42 5.08 -8.17 -16.18
CA GLU A 42 5.90 -7.40 -15.23
C GLU A 42 5.16 -6.16 -14.69
N GLN A 43 3.93 -5.88 -15.12
CA GLN A 43 3.24 -4.66 -14.73
C GLN A 43 2.29 -4.92 -13.55
N LEU A 44 2.60 -4.36 -12.39
CA LEU A 44 1.72 -4.34 -11.22
C LEU A 44 0.90 -3.04 -11.23
N THR A 45 -0.42 -3.19 -11.26
CA THR A 45 -1.37 -2.08 -11.14
C THR A 45 -2.03 -2.13 -9.76
N LEU A 46 -2.00 -1.02 -9.03
CA LEU A 46 -2.72 -0.81 -7.78
C LEU A 46 -3.74 0.30 -7.99
N ALA A 47 -5.02 -0.01 -7.82
CA ALA A 47 -6.11 0.95 -7.94
C ALA A 47 -6.78 1.14 -6.58
N LEU A 48 -6.58 2.31 -5.95
CA LEU A 48 -7.22 2.62 -4.68
C LEU A 48 -8.73 2.71 -4.86
N GLN A 49 -9.48 2.01 -4.01
CA GLN A 49 -10.93 2.16 -3.89
C GLN A 49 -11.22 3.27 -2.87
N GLU A 50 -12.40 3.88 -2.99
CA GLU A 50 -12.77 5.14 -2.34
C GLU A 50 -12.29 5.24 -0.88
N SER A 51 -11.52 6.30 -0.60
CA SER A 51 -11.10 6.70 0.74
C SER A 51 -12.13 7.64 1.37
N ALA A 52 -12.19 7.71 2.70
CA ALA A 52 -12.92 8.77 3.41
C ALA A 52 -12.33 10.18 3.21
N ALA A 53 -11.26 10.31 2.39
CA ALA A 53 -10.67 11.57 1.96
C ALA A 53 -11.55 12.30 0.91
N PRO A 54 -11.44 13.63 0.78
CA PRO A 54 -12.23 14.40 -0.18
C PRO A 54 -12.03 13.92 -1.62
N LYS A 55 -13.10 14.06 -2.44
CA LYS A 55 -13.25 13.51 -3.80
C LYS A 55 -12.14 13.86 -4.80
N SER A 56 -11.25 14.80 -4.49
CA SER A 56 -10.10 15.13 -5.34
C SER A 56 -8.97 14.10 -5.30
N GLU A 57 -9.01 13.12 -4.38
CA GLU A 57 -8.03 12.02 -4.29
C GLU A 57 -8.54 10.69 -4.91
N LEU A 58 -9.69 10.71 -5.59
CA LEU A 58 -10.51 9.51 -5.80
C LEU A 58 -10.01 8.47 -6.80
N GLU A 59 -9.00 8.72 -7.62
CA GLU A 59 -8.56 7.73 -8.61
C GLU A 59 -7.04 7.74 -8.78
N THR A 60 -6.31 7.53 -7.68
CA THR A 60 -4.87 7.26 -7.80
C THR A 60 -4.67 5.80 -8.21
N THR A 61 -4.60 5.56 -9.51
CA THR A 61 -4.09 4.31 -10.06
C THR A 61 -2.57 4.42 -10.12
N ALA A 62 -1.86 3.65 -9.30
CA ALA A 62 -0.42 3.52 -9.38
C ALA A 62 -0.06 2.33 -10.26
N GLN A 63 0.72 2.57 -11.31
CA GLN A 63 1.29 1.52 -12.13
C GLN A 63 2.79 1.46 -11.86
N VAL A 64 3.26 0.28 -11.49
CA VAL A 64 4.67 0.04 -11.19
C VAL A 64 5.14 -1.19 -11.98
N ARG A 65 6.38 -1.14 -12.45
CA ARG A 65 7.00 -2.27 -13.15
C ARG A 65 7.82 -3.10 -12.17
N LEU A 66 7.59 -4.41 -12.15
CA LEU A 66 8.38 -5.35 -11.36
C LEU A 66 9.70 -5.63 -12.10
N ALA A 67 10.81 -5.34 -11.45
CA ALA A 67 12.15 -5.69 -11.93
C ALA A 67 12.64 -7.02 -11.33
N GLU A 68 12.26 -7.31 -10.08
CA GLU A 68 12.60 -8.57 -9.41
C GLU A 68 11.49 -8.95 -8.41
N VAL A 69 11.16 -10.25 -8.36
CA VAL A 69 10.21 -10.82 -7.40
C VAL A 69 10.87 -11.99 -6.69
N THR A 70 10.96 -11.90 -5.36
CA THR A 70 11.46 -12.97 -4.49
C THR A 70 10.47 -13.22 -3.35
N PRO A 71 10.60 -14.32 -2.59
CA PRO A 71 9.74 -14.58 -1.44
C PRO A 71 9.75 -13.47 -0.37
N ASP A 72 10.82 -12.67 -0.31
CA ASP A 72 11.08 -11.70 0.77
C ASP A 72 11.06 -10.24 0.31
N ARG A 73 11.11 -9.98 -1.00
CA ARG A 73 11.14 -8.62 -1.55
C ARG A 73 10.60 -8.53 -2.97
N LEU A 74 10.08 -7.36 -3.30
CA LEU A 74 9.79 -6.89 -4.64
C LEU A 74 10.71 -5.70 -4.95
N VAL A 75 11.35 -5.71 -6.12
CA VAL A 75 12.01 -4.53 -6.67
C VAL A 75 11.10 -3.96 -7.73
N ILE A 76 10.66 -2.73 -7.52
CA ILE A 76 9.76 -2.04 -8.43
C ILE A 76 10.44 -0.83 -9.07
N SER A 77 10.02 -0.49 -10.27
CA SER A 77 10.35 0.75 -10.94
C SER A 77 9.09 1.57 -11.17
N SER A 78 9.11 2.82 -10.76
CA SER A 78 8.04 3.80 -10.97
C SER A 78 8.67 5.14 -11.29
N GLU A 79 8.20 5.80 -12.36
CA GLU A 79 8.64 7.14 -12.77
C GLU A 79 10.18 7.31 -12.93
N GLY A 80 10.88 6.22 -13.28
CA GLY A 80 12.34 6.22 -13.44
C GLY A 80 13.12 5.99 -12.14
N GLU A 81 12.44 5.91 -11.00
CA GLU A 81 13.04 5.54 -9.72
C GLU A 81 12.88 4.03 -9.47
N THR A 82 13.86 3.44 -8.80
CA THR A 82 13.79 2.06 -8.30
C THR A 82 13.53 2.07 -6.81
N GLN A 83 12.49 1.34 -6.39
CA GLN A 83 12.12 1.20 -4.99
C GLN A 83 12.16 -0.28 -4.59
N LEU A 84 12.55 -0.54 -3.34
CA LEU A 84 12.56 -1.88 -2.76
C LEU A 84 11.40 -1.99 -1.77
N TRP A 85 10.50 -2.95 -2.02
CA TRP A 85 9.41 -3.29 -1.11
C TRP A 85 9.75 -4.62 -0.43
N ALA A 86 10.03 -4.58 0.87
CA ALA A 86 10.31 -5.76 1.65
C ALA A 86 9.01 -6.41 2.14
N ARG A 87 8.96 -7.74 2.16
CA ARG A 87 7.88 -8.49 2.79
C ARG A 87 7.99 -8.32 4.30
N ALA A 88 6.92 -7.84 4.92
CA ALA A 88 6.82 -7.83 6.38
C ALA A 88 6.59 -9.26 6.88
N SER A 89 7.50 -9.77 7.72
CA SER A 89 7.33 -11.05 8.43
C SER A 89 6.28 -10.95 9.52
N GLU A 90 6.17 -9.78 10.15
CA GLU A 90 5.18 -9.46 11.18
C GLU A 90 4.56 -8.09 10.88
N LEU A 91 3.25 -8.02 11.04
CA LEU A 91 2.48 -6.79 10.91
C LEU A 91 2.45 -6.05 12.25
N PRO A 92 2.78 -4.75 12.31
CA PRO A 92 2.72 -3.99 13.56
C PRO A 92 1.36 -4.13 14.26
N PRO A 93 1.28 -4.24 15.60
CA PRO A 93 0.01 -4.40 16.30
C PRO A 93 -1.01 -3.32 15.95
N ASP A 94 -0.58 -2.05 15.89
CA ASP A 94 -1.43 -0.92 15.50
C ASP A 94 -1.92 -1.01 14.05
N PHE A 95 -1.12 -1.63 13.17
CA PHE A 95 -1.50 -1.86 11.77
C PHE A 95 -2.61 -2.92 11.66
N GLN A 96 -2.60 -3.97 12.50
CA GLN A 96 -3.68 -4.97 12.52
C GLN A 96 -5.04 -4.34 12.90
N VAL A 97 -5.05 -3.39 13.84
CA VAL A 97 -6.26 -2.65 14.23
C VAL A 97 -6.82 -1.85 13.05
N GLN A 98 -5.96 -1.15 12.30
CA GLN A 98 -6.40 -0.38 11.14
C GLN A 98 -6.89 -1.27 9.99
N LEU A 99 -6.25 -2.44 9.80
CA LEU A 99 -6.66 -3.47 8.84
C LEU A 99 -8.07 -3.99 9.12
N GLN A 100 -8.38 -4.28 10.38
CA GLN A 100 -9.71 -4.77 10.79
C GLN A 100 -10.77 -3.70 10.58
N ALA A 101 -10.48 -2.43 10.90
CA ALA A 101 -11.40 -1.32 10.72
C ALA A 101 -11.82 -1.10 9.25
N VAL A 102 -10.93 -1.42 8.30
CA VAL A 102 -11.22 -1.35 6.86
C VAL A 102 -11.83 -2.64 6.30
N SER A 103 -11.56 -3.79 6.92
CA SER A 103 -12.12 -5.09 6.47
C SER A 103 -13.54 -5.37 6.97
N ALA A 104 -14.03 -4.61 7.95
CA ALA A 104 -15.37 -4.76 8.55
C ALA A 104 -16.45 -3.87 7.93
N ARG A 105 -16.12 -3.11 6.88
CA ARG A 105 -17.05 -2.33 6.07
C ARG A 105 -17.36 -3.06 4.77
#